data_AF-A0A5J4S979-F1
#
_entry.id   AF-A0A5J4S979-F1
#
_cell.length_a   1.000
_cell.length_b   1.000
_cell.length_c   1.000
_cell.angle_alpha   90.00
_cell.angle_beta   90.00
_cell.angle_gamma   90.00
#
_symmetry.space_group_name_H-M   'P 1'
#
loop_
_entity.id
_entity.type
_entity.pdbx_description
1 polymer ?
#
loop_
_entity_poly.entity_id
_entity_poly.type
_entity_poly.pdbx_seq_one_letter_code
_entity_poly.pdbx_strand_id
1 'polypeptide(L)'
;MNLSEYRLKDTEEVLVLFRQDKEGFYTFYEEVAKLLNTLKMDESLYIPDICAEDSYMYFVKCVGFYIREEAKYLKETDAHIEFSIDYSRVTRCLAHPYNKDAIPLR
;
A
#
# COMPACT_ATOMS: atom_id res chain seq x y z
N MET A 1 -12.16 11.45 2.82
CA MET A 1 -12.73 10.13 3.17
C MET A 1 -11.73 9.43 4.06
N ASN A 2 -12.15 8.80 5.16
CA ASN A 2 -11.23 8.06 6.03
C ASN A 2 -11.38 6.55 5.77
N LEU A 3 -10.36 5.94 5.18
CA LEU A 3 -10.30 4.51 4.84
C LEU A 3 -9.55 3.67 5.90
N SER A 4 -9.18 4.28 7.05
CA SER A 4 -8.39 3.60 8.07
C SER A 4 -9.06 2.33 8.64
N GLU A 5 -10.39 2.24 8.56
CA GLU A 5 -11.14 1.06 8.98
C GLU A 5 -10.80 -0.20 8.15
N TYR A 6 -10.33 -0.03 6.92
CA TYR A 6 -9.95 -1.12 6.01
C TYR A 6 -8.49 -1.55 6.14
N ARG A 7 -7.70 -0.91 7.02
CA ARG A 7 -6.30 -1.23 7.23
C ARG A 7 -6.10 -2.74 7.42
N LEU A 8 -5.14 -3.31 6.70
CA LEU A 8 -4.68 -4.67 6.91
C LEU A 8 -4.07 -4.82 8.31
N LYS A 9 -4.72 -5.60 9.19
CA LYS A 9 -4.23 -5.86 10.55
C LYS A 9 -3.33 -7.08 10.53
N ASP A 10 -3.77 -8.16 9.90
CA ASP A 10 -3.03 -9.41 9.79
C ASP A 10 -2.99 -9.96 8.36
N THR A 11 -1.90 -10.65 7.98
CA THR A 11 -1.78 -11.30 6.66
C THR A 11 -2.81 -12.41 6.44
N GLU A 12 -3.30 -13.05 7.51
CA GLU A 12 -4.34 -14.07 7.44
C GLU A 12 -5.65 -13.50 6.87
N GLU A 13 -5.92 -12.19 7.05
CA GLU A 13 -7.10 -11.56 6.45
C GLU A 13 -7.08 -11.66 4.92
N VAL A 14 -5.91 -11.55 4.30
CA VAL A 14 -5.73 -11.68 2.85
C VAL A 14 -5.83 -13.15 2.43
N LEU A 15 -5.27 -14.06 3.22
CA LEU A 15 -5.37 -15.49 2.95
C LEU A 15 -6.82 -15.99 3.01
N VAL A 16 -7.64 -15.45 3.93
CA VAL A 16 -9.08 -15.74 3.98
C VAL A 16 -9.77 -15.31 2.68
N LEU A 17 -9.52 -14.08 2.21
CA LEU A 17 -10.11 -13.55 0.97
C LEU A 17 -9.67 -14.38 -0.25
N PHE A 18 -8.38 -14.72 -0.32
CA PHE A 18 -7.84 -15.58 -1.37
C PHE A 18 -8.44 -16.99 -1.35
N ARG A 19 -8.80 -17.55 -0.18
CA ARG A 19 -9.47 -18.86 -0.11
C ARG A 19 -10.94 -18.79 -0.51
N GLN A 20 -11.60 -17.66 -0.30
CA GLN A 20 -13.01 -17.47 -0.66
C GLN A 20 -13.20 -17.30 -2.17
N ASP A 21 -12.34 -16.51 -2.80
CA ASP A 21 -12.33 -16.30 -4.25
C ASP A 21 -10.88 -16.20 -4.74
N LYS A 22 -10.32 -17.36 -5.06
CA LYS A 22 -8.91 -17.47 -5.41
C LYS A 22 -8.57 -16.72 -6.67
N GLU A 23 -9.31 -16.95 -7.75
CA GLU A 23 -9.00 -16.35 -9.04
C GLU A 23 -9.32 -14.86 -9.04
N GLY A 24 -10.50 -14.47 -8.54
CA GLY A 24 -10.89 -13.07 -8.51
C GLY A 24 -9.98 -12.21 -7.64
N PHE A 25 -9.67 -12.67 -6.42
CA PHE A 25 -8.76 -11.94 -5.53
C PHE A 25 -7.34 -11.90 -6.08
N TYR A 26 -6.84 -13.01 -6.65
CA TYR A 26 -5.50 -13.03 -7.23
C TYR A 26 -5.37 -12.06 -8.39
N THR A 27 -6.31 -12.08 -9.34
CA THR A 27 -6.34 -11.13 -10.45
C THR A 27 -6.44 -9.69 -9.96
N PHE A 28 -7.29 -9.41 -8.97
CA PHE A 28 -7.37 -8.07 -8.38
C PHE A 28 -6.05 -7.62 -7.74
N TYR A 29 -5.41 -8.49 -6.96
CA TYR A 29 -4.10 -8.22 -6.36
C TYR A 29 -3.03 -7.94 -7.43
N GLU A 30 -2.98 -8.72 -8.51
CA GLU A 30 -2.04 -8.51 -9.60
C GLU A 30 -2.22 -7.14 -10.27
N GLU A 31 -3.46 -6.70 -10.50
CA GLU A 31 -3.74 -5.38 -11.07
C GLU A 31 -3.33 -4.25 -10.11
N VAL A 32 -3.58 -4.39 -8.81
CA VAL A 32 -3.08 -3.44 -7.80
C VAL A 32 -1.56 -3.39 -7.82
N ALA A 33 -0.88 -4.54 -7.82
CA ALA A 33 0.59 -4.58 -7.84
C ALA A 33 1.17 -3.94 -9.12
N LYS A 34 0.58 -4.20 -10.29
CA LYS A 34 0.97 -3.54 -11.56
C LYS A 34 0.82 -2.03 -11.47
N LEU A 35 -0.30 -1.55 -10.94
CA LEU A 35 -0.55 -0.13 -10.76
C LEU A 35 0.50 0.51 -9.84
N LEU A 36 0.78 -0.09 -8.68
CA LEU A 36 1.79 0.43 -7.75
C LEU A 36 3.21 0.44 -8.36
N ASN A 37 3.55 -0.57 -9.16
CA ASN A 37 4.84 -0.65 -9.86
C ASN A 37 5.01 0.44 -10.93
N THR A 38 3.91 1.06 -11.40
CA THR A 38 3.97 2.15 -12.37
C THR A 38 4.25 3.52 -11.73
N LEU A 39 4.05 3.64 -10.41
CA LEU A 39 4.29 4.90 -9.70
C LEU A 39 5.77 5.25 -9.69
N LYS A 40 6.08 6.44 -10.20
CA LYS A 40 7.41 7.03 -10.06
C LYS A 40 7.57 7.60 -8.66
N MET A 41 8.82 7.89 -8.31
CA MET A 41 9.17 8.57 -7.07
C MET A 41 8.37 9.86 -6.88
N ASP A 42 7.85 10.06 -5.68
CA ASP A 42 7.01 11.18 -5.25
C ASP A 42 5.63 11.27 -5.95
N GLU A 43 5.29 10.32 -6.84
CA GLU A 43 3.94 10.22 -7.37
C GLU A 43 2.99 9.59 -6.35
N SER A 44 1.76 10.08 -6.33
CA SER A 44 0.70 9.58 -5.47
C SER A 44 -0.57 9.27 -6.24
N LEU A 45 -1.26 8.23 -5.81
CA LEU A 45 -2.60 7.88 -6.25
C LEU A 45 -3.59 8.30 -5.17
N TYR A 46 -4.69 8.93 -5.59
CA TYR A 46 -5.85 9.11 -4.73
C TYR A 46 -6.81 7.95 -4.97
N ILE A 47 -6.97 7.07 -3.99
CA ILE A 47 -7.72 5.82 -4.13
C ILE A 47 -9.15 6.06 -4.63
N PRO A 48 -9.88 7.06 -4.14
CA PRO A 48 -11.24 7.31 -4.62
C PRO A 48 -11.38 7.66 -6.11
N ASP A 49 -10.31 8.13 -6.75
CA ASP A 49 -10.34 8.45 -8.20
C ASP A 49 -10.11 7.21 -9.08
N ILE A 50 -9.59 6.12 -8.52
CA ILE A 50 -9.11 4.95 -9.29
C ILE A 50 -9.77 3.63 -8.89
N CYS A 51 -10.53 3.62 -7.79
CA CYS A 51 -11.13 2.42 -7.23
C CYS A 51 -12.61 2.69 -6.92
N ALA A 52 -13.46 1.71 -7.22
CA ALA A 52 -14.86 1.77 -6.83
C ALA A 52 -15.00 1.64 -5.31
N GLU A 53 -16.02 2.29 -4.74
CA GLU A 53 -16.19 2.37 -3.29
C GLU A 53 -16.39 1.00 -2.63
N ASP A 54 -17.12 0.10 -3.30
CA ASP A 54 -17.31 -1.30 -2.87
C ASP A 54 -16.00 -2.11 -2.82
N SER A 55 -14.97 -1.62 -3.50
CA SER A 55 -13.68 -2.26 -3.68
C SER A 55 -12.59 -1.66 -2.79
N TYR A 56 -12.86 -0.57 -2.05
CA TYR A 56 -11.86 0.09 -1.20
C TYR A 56 -11.27 -0.83 -0.16
N MET A 57 -12.10 -1.67 0.48
CA MET A 57 -11.60 -2.63 1.47
C MET A 57 -10.55 -3.57 0.84
N TYR A 58 -10.85 -4.11 -0.34
CA TYR A 58 -9.95 -5.01 -1.05
C TYR A 58 -8.67 -4.29 -1.47
N PHE A 59 -8.82 -3.11 -2.07
CA PHE A 59 -7.67 -2.30 -2.51
C PHE A 59 -6.73 -1.98 -1.36
N VAL A 60 -7.24 -1.42 -0.26
CA VAL A 60 -6.42 -1.05 0.91
C VAL A 60 -5.70 -2.27 1.50
N LYS A 61 -6.36 -3.43 1.59
CA LYS A 61 -5.73 -4.66 2.07
C LYS A 61 -4.68 -5.19 1.11
N CYS A 62 -4.93 -5.17 -0.20
CA CYS A 62 -3.98 -5.59 -1.23
C CYS A 62 -2.72 -4.72 -1.22
N VAL A 63 -2.85 -3.40 -1.17
CA VAL A 63 -1.70 -2.49 -1.06
C VAL A 63 -0.97 -2.75 0.27
N GLY A 64 -1.70 -2.92 1.38
CA GLY A 64 -1.08 -3.25 2.67
C GLY A 64 -0.31 -4.57 2.65
N PHE A 65 -0.79 -5.56 1.92
CA PHE A 65 -0.10 -6.84 1.72
C PHE A 65 1.12 -6.67 0.82
N TYR A 66 0.98 -5.96 -0.29
CA TYR A 66 2.07 -5.62 -1.19
C TYR A 66 3.23 -4.95 -0.43
N ILE A 67 2.95 -3.93 0.40
CA ILE A 67 3.97 -3.25 1.22
C ILE A 67 4.71 -4.23 2.13
N ARG A 68 3.98 -5.16 2.79
CA ARG A 68 4.59 -6.17 3.67
C ARG A 68 5.48 -7.15 2.90
N GLU A 69 5.07 -7.56 1.70
CA GLU A 69 5.87 -8.44 0.85
C GLU A 69 7.08 -7.72 0.28
N GLU A 70 6.92 -6.49 -0.21
CA GLU A 70 7.99 -5.64 -0.74
C GLU A 70 9.07 -5.41 0.34
N ALA A 71 8.67 -5.08 1.56
CA ALA A 71 9.57 -4.84 2.70
C ALA A 71 10.49 -6.02 3.06
N LYS A 72 10.16 -7.27 2.67
CA LYS A 72 11.04 -8.42 2.87
C LYS A 72 12.30 -8.38 2.00
N TYR A 73 12.24 -7.63 0.90
CA TYR A 73 13.27 -7.59 -0.14
C TYR A 73 13.92 -6.21 -0.28
N LEU A 74 13.28 -5.16 0.26
CA LEU A 74 13.80 -3.79 0.22
C LEU A 74 15.04 -3.62 1.12
N LYS A 75 16.01 -2.87 0.62
CA LYS A 75 17.10 -2.29 1.41
C LYS A 75 16.67 -0.95 2.00
N GLU A 76 17.37 -0.50 3.04
CA GLU A 76 17.10 0.77 3.74
C GLU A 76 17.10 2.02 2.85
N THR A 77 17.63 1.95 1.62
CA THR A 77 17.72 3.09 0.69
C THR A 77 16.76 2.97 -0.49
N ASP A 78 16.02 1.88 -0.58
CA ASP A 78 15.14 1.62 -1.73
C ASP A 78 13.86 2.44 -1.60
N ALA A 79 13.26 2.78 -2.74
CA ALA A 79 11.96 3.44 -2.74
C ALA A 79 10.86 2.43 -2.39
N HIS A 80 9.90 2.84 -1.58
CA HIS A 80 8.84 1.98 -1.06
C HIS A 80 7.48 2.67 -1.15
N ILE A 81 6.43 1.87 -1.11
CA ILE A 81 5.06 2.37 -1.08
C ILE A 81 4.64 2.72 0.35
N GLU A 82 3.97 3.87 0.52
CA GLU A 82 3.37 4.29 1.78
C GLU A 82 1.92 4.76 1.60
N PHE A 83 1.14 4.64 2.67
CA PHE A 83 -0.20 5.21 2.77
C PHE A 83 -0.19 6.58 3.43
N SER A 84 -1.15 7.44 3.08
CA SER A 84 -1.54 8.56 3.95
C SER A 84 -2.18 8.05 5.25
N ILE A 85 -2.23 8.92 6.27
CA ILE A 85 -2.77 8.60 7.60
C ILE A 85 -4.22 8.09 7.55
N ASP A 86 -5.03 8.65 6.64
CA ASP A 86 -6.42 8.29 6.42
C ASP A 86 -6.60 7.15 5.40
N TYR A 87 -5.50 6.54 4.94
CA TYR A 87 -5.47 5.48 3.94
C TYR A 87 -6.12 5.85 2.59
N SER A 88 -6.35 7.13 2.32
CA SER A 88 -6.99 7.58 1.06
C SER A 88 -6.00 7.80 -0.09
N ARG A 89 -4.70 7.87 0.21
CA ARG A 89 -3.62 8.03 -0.77
C ARG A 89 -2.56 6.97 -0.62
N VAL A 90 -1.94 6.64 -1.74
CA VAL A 90 -0.77 5.77 -1.83
C VAL A 90 0.33 6.52 -2.57
N THR A 91 1.54 6.57 -2.02
CA THR A 91 2.67 7.32 -2.58
C THR A 91 3.90 6.43 -2.67
N ARG A 92 4.71 6.60 -3.72
CA ARG A 92 6.05 5.99 -3.82
C ARG A 92 7.07 6.96 -3.20
N CYS A 93 7.57 6.64 -2.02
CA CYS A 93 8.52 7.46 -1.28
C CYS A 93 9.94 6.87 -1.39
N LEU A 94 10.98 7.69 -1.27
CA LEU A 94 12.31 7.19 -0.90
C LEU A 94 12.29 6.81 0.58
N ALA A 95 12.93 5.70 0.94
CA ALA A 95 13.32 5.49 2.32
C ALA A 95 14.22 6.66 2.75
N HIS A 96 13.70 7.53 3.62
CA HIS A 96 14.53 8.58 4.18
C HIS A 96 15.71 7.89 4.89
N PRO A 97 16.97 8.15 4.49
CA PRO A 97 18.07 7.78 5.36
C PRO A 97 17.78 8.51 6.67
N TYR A 98 17.65 7.73 7.76
CA TYR A 98 17.46 8.27 9.10
C TYR A 98 18.59 9.28 9.34
N ASN A 99 18.32 10.57 9.12
CA ASN A 99 19.33 11.59 9.23
C ASN A 99 19.52 11.82 10.73
N LYS A 100 20.54 11.17 11.29
CA LYS A 100 20.93 11.28 12.70
C LYS A 100 21.28 12.72 13.08
N ASP A 101 21.47 13.58 12.07
CA ASP A 101 21.79 15.00 12.18
C ASP A 101 20.58 15.91 11.89
N ALA A 102 19.36 15.37 11.76
CA ALA A 102 18.15 16.19 11.73
C ALA A 102 17.96 16.84 13.12
N ILE A 103 18.50 18.05 13.26
CA ILE A 103 18.33 18.89 14.45
C ILE A 103 16.83 19.03 14.72
N PRO A 104 16.32 18.64 15.90
CA PRO A 104 14.93 18.92 16.25
C PRO A 104 14.76 20.43 16.25
N LEU A 105 13.81 20.96 15.47
CA LEU A 105 13.39 22.34 15.60
C LEU A 105 12.89 22.58 17.03
N ARG A 106 13.73 23.21 17.84
CA ARG A 106 13.41 23.89 19.09
C ARG A 106 14.20 25.18 19.17
#